data_AF-A0A6M5YX90-F1
#
_entry.id   AF-A0A6M5YX90-F1
#
_cell.length_a   1.000
_cell.length_b   1.000
_cell.length_c   1.000
_cell.angle_alpha   90.00
_cell.angle_beta   90.00
_cell.angle_gamma   90.00
#
_symmetry.space_group_name_H-M   'P 1'
#
loop_
_entity.id
_entity.type
_entity.pdbx_description
1 polymer ?
#
loop_
_entity_poly.entity_id
_entity_poly.type
_entity_poly.pdbx_seq_one_letter_code
_entity_poly.pdbx_strand_id
1 'polypeptide(L)'
;MLFALLFFLIASHALMDYSLQNDSMAACKCRSSKSPLAASVPWYYWLTSHALLHGTAVGVVFRWMGFSWDVVAALATAETVIHWVVDLGKCEKLYSLHVDQAIHITCKLAWWGLVAAEFVKPIAPQL
;
A
#
# COMPACT_ATOMS: atom_id res chain seq x y z
N MET A 1 -5.06 16.96 12.42
CA MET A 1 -4.15 16.35 11.42
C MET A 1 -4.04 14.83 11.60
N LEU A 2 -3.57 14.33 12.75
CA LEU A 2 -3.29 12.89 12.95
C LEU A 2 -4.49 11.96 12.69
N PHE A 3 -5.68 12.31 13.16
CA PHE A 3 -6.88 11.51 12.89
C PHE A 3 -7.19 11.40 11.39
N ALA A 4 -7.16 12.54 10.69
CA ALA A 4 -7.40 12.58 9.25
C ALA A 4 -6.34 11.77 8.48
N LEU A 5 -5.06 11.87 8.88
CA LEU A 5 -3.98 11.06 8.30
C LEU A 5 -4.29 9.57 8.42
N LEU A 6 -4.59 9.08 9.64
CA LEU A 6 -4.89 7.67 9.85
C LEU A 6 -6.12 7.23 9.04
N PHE A 7 -7.18 8.03 9.06
CA PHE A 7 -8.40 7.77 8.31
C PHE A 7 -8.10 7.61 6.81
N PHE A 8 -7.36 8.54 6.20
CA PHE A 8 -7.06 8.48 4.77
C PHE A 8 -6.05 7.39 4.40
N LEU A 9 -5.13 7.02 5.28
CA LEU A 9 -4.26 5.86 5.07
C LEU A 9 -5.05 4.55 5.03
N ILE A 10 -5.99 4.36 5.96
CA ILE A 10 -6.86 3.16 5.99
C ILE A 10 -7.85 3.19 4.81
N ALA A 11 -8.48 4.33 4.53
CA ALA A 11 -9.45 4.47 3.46
C ALA A 11 -8.82 4.25 2.09
N SER A 12 -7.62 4.78 1.84
CA SER A 12 -6.91 4.58 0.58
C SER A 12 -6.49 3.13 0.37
N HIS A 13 -6.08 2.43 1.44
CA HIS A 13 -5.86 0.99 1.39
C HIS A 13 -7.14 0.24 0.99
N ALA A 14 -8.24 0.50 1.69
CA ALA A 14 -9.51 -0.16 1.40
C ALA A 14 -10.01 0.12 -0.03
N LEU A 15 -9.84 1.36 -0.51
CA LEU A 15 -10.16 1.76 -1.89
C LEU A 15 -9.39 0.90 -2.90
N MET A 16 -8.08 0.73 -2.71
CA MET A 16 -7.24 -0.03 -3.64
C MET A 16 -7.55 -1.53 -3.61
N ASP A 17 -7.68 -2.12 -2.42
CA ASP A 17 -7.84 -3.57 -2.25
C ASP A 17 -9.25 -4.10 -2.54
N TYR A 18 -10.29 -3.28 -2.32
CA TYR A 18 -11.69 -3.73 -2.41
C TYR A 18 -12.50 -3.06 -3.50
N SER A 19 -12.27 -1.77 -3.78
CA SER A 19 -13.07 -1.04 -4.77
C SER A 19 -12.42 -1.01 -6.15
N LEU A 20 -11.09 -0.90 -6.21
CA LEU A 20 -10.35 -0.77 -7.48
C LEU A 20 -9.68 -2.08 -7.92
N GLN A 21 -9.42 -3.00 -7.00
CA GLN A 21 -8.96 -4.34 -7.34
C GLN A 21 -10.12 -5.18 -7.88
N ASN A 22 -10.05 -5.52 -9.17
CA ASN A 22 -10.95 -6.48 -9.77
C ASN A 22 -10.49 -7.94 -9.53
N ASP A 23 -11.38 -8.89 -9.79
CA ASP A 23 -11.11 -10.33 -9.62
C ASP A 23 -9.90 -10.80 -10.43
N SER A 24 -9.66 -10.21 -11.60
CA SER A 24 -8.53 -10.57 -12.46
C SER A 24 -7.21 -10.18 -11.80
N MET A 25 -7.09 -8.97 -11.24
CA MET A 25 -5.94 -8.51 -10.48
C MET A 25 -5.70 -9.39 -9.26
N ALA A 26 -6.76 -9.65 -8.48
CA ALA A 26 -6.69 -10.48 -7.28
C ALA A 26 -6.18 -11.90 -7.57
N ALA A 27 -6.63 -12.51 -8.67
CA ALA A 27 -6.20 -13.84 -9.07
C ALA A 27 -4.83 -13.85 -9.75
N CYS A 28 -4.53 -12.90 -10.63
CA CYS A 28 -3.33 -12.94 -11.49
C CYS A 28 -2.07 -12.39 -10.80
N LYS A 29 -2.19 -11.64 -9.69
CA LYS A 29 -1.04 -11.27 -8.86
C LYS A 29 -0.40 -12.48 -8.15
N CYS A 30 -1.13 -13.58 -8.03
CA CYS A 30 -0.61 -14.80 -7.42
C CYS A 30 0.17 -15.66 -8.43
N ARG A 31 1.40 -16.02 -8.07
CA ARG A 31 2.30 -16.83 -8.92
C ARG A 31 1.69 -18.16 -9.35
N SER A 32 0.94 -18.81 -8.47
CA SER A 32 0.28 -20.09 -8.72
C SER A 32 -1.10 -19.97 -9.37
N SER A 33 -1.44 -18.80 -9.93
CA SER A 33 -2.75 -18.57 -10.54
C SER A 33 -3.01 -19.53 -11.70
N LYS A 34 -4.24 -20.05 -11.75
CA LYS A 34 -4.75 -20.87 -12.86
C LYS A 34 -5.64 -20.08 -13.82
N SER A 35 -5.76 -18.77 -13.61
CA SER A 35 -6.51 -17.89 -14.52
C SER A 35 -5.91 -17.96 -15.93
N PRO A 36 -6.71 -18.09 -16.99
CA PRO A 36 -6.20 -18.00 -18.36
C PRO A 36 -5.43 -16.69 -18.63
N LEU A 37 -5.82 -15.59 -17.97
CA LEU A 37 -5.13 -14.29 -18.09
C LEU A 37 -3.70 -14.31 -17.56
N ALA A 38 -3.39 -15.19 -16.60
CA ALA A 38 -2.04 -15.33 -16.07
C ALA A 38 -1.05 -15.89 -17.10
N ALA A 39 -1.55 -16.52 -18.17
CA ALA A 39 -0.72 -16.96 -19.30
C ALA A 39 -0.28 -15.79 -20.20
N SER A 40 -1.02 -14.68 -20.21
CA SER A 40 -0.76 -13.53 -21.08
C SER A 40 0.15 -12.49 -20.42
N VAL A 41 0.04 -12.29 -19.11
CA VAL A 41 0.82 -11.32 -18.35
C VAL A 41 1.41 -11.98 -17.11
N PRO A 42 2.74 -12.02 -16.96
CA PRO A 42 3.39 -12.63 -15.79
C PRO A 42 2.91 -12.05 -14.46
N TRP A 43 2.75 -12.91 -13.45
CA TRP A 43 2.23 -12.54 -12.11
C TRP A 43 2.95 -11.36 -11.47
N TYR A 44 4.26 -11.21 -11.69
CA TYR A 44 5.04 -10.14 -11.07
C TYR A 44 4.67 -8.76 -11.62
N TYR A 45 4.13 -8.63 -12.85
CA TYR A 45 3.59 -7.35 -13.33
C TYR A 45 2.29 -6.99 -12.61
N TRP A 46 1.39 -7.96 -12.41
CA TRP A 46 0.17 -7.77 -11.63
C TRP A 46 0.49 -7.39 -10.19
N LEU A 47 1.35 -8.16 -9.52
CA LEU A 47 1.71 -7.88 -8.13
C LEU A 47 2.44 -6.54 -7.98
N THR A 48 3.40 -6.26 -8.86
CA THR A 48 4.14 -4.99 -8.81
C THR A 48 3.25 -3.80 -9.06
N SER A 49 2.35 -3.87 -10.06
CA SER A 49 1.41 -2.77 -10.31
C SER A 49 0.45 -2.54 -9.14
N HIS A 50 -0.07 -3.60 -8.54
CA HIS A 50 -0.91 -3.52 -7.35
C HIS A 50 -0.17 -2.86 -6.18
N ALA A 51 1.00 -3.39 -5.79
CA ALA A 51 1.78 -2.84 -4.68
C ALA A 51 2.27 -1.40 -4.95
N LEU A 52 2.59 -1.08 -6.21
CA LEU A 52 2.98 0.28 -6.60
C LEU A 52 1.83 1.28 -6.42
N LEU A 53 0.58 0.88 -6.72
CA LEU A 53 -0.59 1.72 -6.49
C LEU A 53 -0.85 1.96 -4.99
N HIS A 54 -0.62 0.96 -4.13
CA HIS A 54 -0.71 1.14 -2.68
C HIS A 54 0.34 2.12 -2.15
N GLY A 55 1.60 1.99 -2.57
CA GLY A 55 2.64 2.96 -2.22
C GLY A 55 2.35 4.36 -2.76
N THR A 56 1.86 4.45 -4.00
CA THR A 56 1.41 5.72 -4.60
C THR A 56 0.28 6.34 -3.79
N ALA A 57 -0.69 5.55 -3.32
CA ALA A 57 -1.79 6.03 -2.50
C ALA A 57 -1.30 6.65 -1.19
N VAL A 58 -0.36 5.99 -0.49
CA VAL A 58 0.30 6.56 0.69
C VAL A 58 1.03 7.86 0.32
N GLY A 59 1.82 7.85 -0.74
CA GLY A 59 2.54 9.05 -1.21
C GLY A 59 1.62 10.23 -1.51
N VAL A 60 0.48 10.00 -2.16
CA VAL A 60 -0.54 11.03 -2.46
C VAL A 60 -1.13 11.59 -1.17
N VAL A 61 -1.48 10.73 -0.19
CA VAL A 61 -2.02 11.19 1.11
C VAL A 61 -1.00 12.09 1.82
N PHE A 62 0.27 11.65 1.92
CA PHE A 62 1.32 12.44 2.54
C PHE A 62 1.60 13.74 1.77
N ARG A 63 1.66 13.69 0.44
CA ARG A 63 1.90 14.90 -0.37
C ARG A 63 0.77 15.91 -0.21
N TRP A 64 -0.48 15.45 -0.22
CA TRP A 64 -1.66 16.28 -0.01
C TRP A 64 -1.66 16.95 1.37
N MET A 65 -1.12 16.26 2.38
CA MET A 65 -0.97 16.79 3.74
C MET A 65 0.30 17.65 3.96
N GLY A 66 1.00 18.02 2.88
CA GLY A 66 2.08 19.00 2.93
C GLY A 66 3.47 18.45 3.28
N PHE A 67 3.69 17.14 3.16
CA PHE A 67 5.01 16.55 3.37
C PHE A 67 5.94 16.75 2.16
N SER A 68 7.26 16.76 2.41
CA SER A 68 8.28 16.90 1.37
C SER A 68 8.33 15.71 0.43
N TRP A 69 8.80 15.94 -0.80
CA TRP A 69 8.93 14.88 -1.80
C TRP A 69 9.89 13.76 -1.36
N ASP A 70 10.91 14.05 -0.56
CA ASP A 70 11.82 13.03 -0.02
C ASP A 70 11.08 12.08 0.93
N VAL A 71 10.27 12.64 1.83
CA VAL A 71 9.41 11.85 2.73
C VAL A 71 8.39 11.05 1.93
N VAL A 72 7.73 11.68 0.97
CA VAL A 72 6.73 11.04 0.11
C VAL A 72 7.35 9.87 -0.66
N ALA A 73 8.51 10.07 -1.29
CA ALA A 73 9.21 9.04 -2.03
C ALA A 73 9.65 7.89 -1.12
N ALA A 74 10.17 8.19 0.08
CA ALA A 74 10.58 7.17 1.05
C ALA A 74 9.41 6.31 1.51
N LEU A 75 8.30 6.93 1.96
CA LEU A 75 7.14 6.20 2.47
C LEU A 75 6.38 5.46 1.36
N ALA A 76 6.23 6.06 0.18
CA ALA A 76 5.61 5.40 -0.97
C ALA A 76 6.40 4.16 -1.39
N THR A 77 7.73 4.28 -1.48
CA THR A 77 8.60 3.15 -1.83
C THR A 77 8.56 2.06 -0.76
N ALA A 78 8.61 2.44 0.52
CA ALA A 78 8.56 1.49 1.62
C ALA A 78 7.23 0.73 1.65
N GLU A 79 6.10 1.44 1.50
CA GLU A 79 4.77 0.81 1.38
C GLU A 79 4.71 -0.12 0.17
N THR A 80 5.22 0.29 -1.00
CA THR A 80 5.26 -0.60 -2.18
C THR A 80 6.02 -1.89 -1.90
N VAL A 81 7.21 -1.81 -1.29
CA VAL A 81 8.01 -3.00 -0.98
C VAL A 81 7.31 -3.90 0.04
N ILE A 82 6.80 -3.32 1.14
CA ILE A 82 6.11 -4.07 2.18
C ILE A 82 4.85 -4.72 1.62
N HIS A 83 4.01 -3.97 0.92
CA HIS A 83 2.77 -4.47 0.34
C HIS A 83 3.03 -5.59 -0.66
N TRP A 84 4.07 -5.46 -1.48
CA TRP A 84 4.49 -6.50 -2.42
C TRP A 84 4.86 -7.81 -1.71
N VAL A 85 5.69 -7.74 -0.67
CA VAL A 85 6.13 -8.92 0.09
C VAL A 85 4.96 -9.57 0.83
N VAL A 86 4.08 -8.77 1.43
CA VAL A 86 2.91 -9.26 2.17
C VAL A 86 1.92 -9.94 1.23
N ASP A 87 1.66 -9.36 0.07
CA ASP A 87 0.77 -9.98 -0.90
C ASP A 87 1.37 -11.23 -1.55
N LEU A 88 2.68 -11.24 -1.78
CA LEU A 88 3.37 -12.47 -2.21
C LEU A 88 3.17 -13.56 -1.18
N GLY A 89 3.43 -13.28 0.11
CA GLY A 89 3.24 -14.25 1.18
C GLY A 89 1.80 -14.79 1.27
N LYS A 90 0.79 -13.92 1.11
CA LYS A 90 -0.61 -14.33 1.01
C LYS A 90 -0.85 -15.23 -0.21
N CYS A 91 -0.37 -14.84 -1.38
CA CYS A 91 -0.54 -15.61 -2.62
C CYS A 91 0.13 -16.98 -2.56
N GLU A 92 1.26 -17.10 -1.84
CA GLU A 92 1.96 -18.35 -1.55
C GLU A 92 1.34 -19.12 -0.37
N LYS A 93 0.21 -18.64 0.17
CA LYS A 93 -0.56 -19.26 1.26
C LYS A 93 0.23 -19.42 2.57
N LEU A 94 1.18 -18.53 2.84
CA LEU A 94 1.94 -18.53 4.10
C LEU A 94 1.07 -18.15 5.31
N TYR A 95 -0.03 -17.43 5.08
CA TYR A 95 -1.00 -17.02 6.11
C TYR A 95 -2.38 -16.72 5.52
N SER A 96 -3.36 -16.51 6.40
CA SER A 96 -4.76 -16.24 6.03
C SER A 96 -5.00 -14.79 5.61
N LEU A 97 -6.16 -14.53 5.01
CA LEU A 97 -6.61 -13.18 4.66
C LEU A 97 -6.70 -12.24 5.87
N HIS A 98 -7.05 -12.75 7.06
CA HIS A 98 -7.12 -11.92 8.27
C HIS A 98 -5.73 -11.45 8.70
N VAL A 99 -4.71 -12.30 8.56
CA VAL A 99 -3.32 -11.94 8.88
C VAL A 99 -2.80 -10.93 7.86
N ASP A 100 -3.09 -11.13 6.58
CA ASP A 100 -2.79 -10.17 5.50
C ASP A 100 -3.33 -8.77 5.81
N GLN A 101 -4.64 -8.67 6.09
CA GLN A 101 -5.27 -7.39 6.42
C GLN A 101 -4.72 -6.77 7.71
N ALA A 102 -4.42 -7.59 8.74
CA ALA A 102 -3.81 -7.11 9.97
C ALA A 102 -2.43 -6.48 9.70
N ILE A 103 -1.57 -7.14 8.92
CA ILE A 103 -0.25 -6.61 8.55
C ILE A 103 -0.40 -5.30 7.78
N HIS A 104 -1.33 -5.25 6.81
CA HIS A 104 -1.56 -4.04 6.05
C HIS A 104 -1.98 -2.89 6.94
N ILE A 105 -2.95 -3.07 7.84
CA ILE A 105 -3.36 -2.03 8.81
C ILE A 105 -2.21 -1.63 9.74
N THR A 106 -1.41 -2.60 10.22
CA THR A 106 -0.22 -2.31 11.03
C THR A 106 0.77 -1.42 10.27
N CYS A 107 0.95 -1.61 8.97
CA CYS A 107 1.79 -0.74 8.15
C CYS A 107 1.30 0.72 8.15
N LYS A 108 -0.02 0.93 8.05
CA LYS A 108 -0.63 2.28 8.06
C LYS A 108 -0.48 2.93 9.43
N LEU A 109 -0.62 2.14 10.50
CA LEU A 109 -0.32 2.58 11.87
C LEU A 109 1.16 2.94 12.04
N ALA A 110 2.08 2.25 11.39
CA ALA A 110 3.50 2.58 11.44
C ALA A 110 3.78 3.94 10.77
N TRP A 111 3.25 4.20 9.57
CA TRP A 111 3.41 5.51 8.90
C TRP A 111 2.77 6.65 9.69
N TRP A 112 1.57 6.41 10.20
CA TRP A 112 0.91 7.34 11.12
C TRP A 112 1.76 7.58 12.38
N GLY A 113 2.35 6.52 12.93
CA GLY A 113 3.20 6.56 14.12
C GLY A 113 4.47 7.39 13.93
N LEU A 114 5.09 7.35 12.74
CA LEU A 114 6.24 8.21 12.42
C LEU A 114 5.89 9.70 12.52
N VAL A 115 4.68 10.09 12.10
CA VAL A 115 4.20 11.47 12.21
C VAL A 115 3.80 11.80 13.65
N ALA A 116 3.07 10.89 14.31
CA ALA A 116 2.63 11.08 15.70
C ALA A 116 3.79 11.19 16.69
N ALA A 117 4.89 10.47 16.43
CA ALA A 117 6.13 10.54 17.19
C ALA A 117 7.11 11.60 16.68
N GLU A 118 6.67 12.48 15.77
CA GLU A 118 7.43 13.63 15.28
C GLU A 118 8.75 13.32 14.53
N PHE A 119 8.98 12.07 14.12
CA PHE A 119 10.11 11.71 13.25
C PHE A 119 10.00 12.31 11.85
N VAL A 120 8.77 12.55 11.40
CA VAL A 120 8.45 13.11 10.09
C VAL A 120 7.41 14.21 10.26
N LYS A 121 7.62 15.38 9.65
CA LYS A 121 6.75 16.55 9.78
C LYS A 121 6.42 17.16 8.41
N PRO A 122 5.23 17.80 8.25
CA PRO A 122 4.95 18.61 7.08
C PRO A 122 5.96 19.75 6.91
N ILE A 123 6.14 20.21 5.67
CA ILE A 123 6.95 21.40 5.40
C ILE A 123 6.24 22.61 6.04
N ALA A 124 7.02 23.49 6.66
CA ALA A 124 6.49 24.77 7.13
C ALA A 124 5.92 25.58 5.94
N PRO A 125 4.82 26.33 6.13
CA PRO A 125 4.34 27.25 5.10
C PRO A 125 5.48 28.21 4.72
N GLN A 126 5.76 28.35 3.42
CA GLN A 126 6.62 29.45 2.97
C GLN A 126 5.80 30.74 3.12
N LEU A 127 6.17 31.57 4.09
CA LEU A 127 5.62 32.92 4.29
C LEU A 127 6.10 33.87 3.20
#